data_AF-A0AAN7P9F1-F1
#
_entry.id   AF-A0AAN7P9F1-F1
#
_cell.length_a   1.000
_cell.length_b   1.000
_cell.length_c   1.000
_cell.angle_alpha   90.00
_cell.angle_beta   90.00
_cell.angle_gamma   90.00
#
_symmetry.space_group_name_H-M   'P 1'
#
loop_
_entity.id
_entity.type
_entity.pdbx_description
1 polymer ?
#
loop_
_entity_poly.entity_id
_entity_poly.type
_entity_poly.pdbx_seq_one_letter_code
_entity_poly.pdbx_strand_id
1 'polypeptide(L)'
;MRRKKSCWVKDCANKQGSFFEIPCDPKRRQIWLDILARFVDPSKMYLVQPLVCENHFRNEDILKSRSGKNVLSRTAVPHLYLVI
;
A
#
# COMPACT_ATOMS: atom_id res chain seq x y z
N MET A 1 -5.43 -22.92 -3.06
CA MET A 1 -4.94 -22.18 -1.87
C MET A 1 -4.99 -20.68 -2.17
N ARG A 2 -5.72 -19.86 -1.41
CA ARG A 2 -5.66 -18.39 -1.56
C ARG A 2 -4.28 -17.91 -1.07
N ARG A 3 -3.48 -17.28 -1.94
CA ARG A 3 -2.21 -16.65 -1.54
C ARG A 3 -2.50 -15.66 -0.39
N LYS A 4 -1.79 -15.77 0.73
CA LYS A 4 -1.84 -14.77 1.80
C LYS A 4 -1.30 -13.47 1.23
N LYS A 5 -2.11 -12.41 1.24
CA LYS A 5 -1.64 -11.07 0.92
C LYS A 5 -0.68 -10.61 2.02
N SER A 6 0.48 -10.10 1.64
CA SER A 6 1.47 -9.51 2.55
C SER A 6 1.61 -8.05 2.21
N CYS A 7 1.63 -7.19 3.23
CA CYS A 7 2.04 -5.81 3.05
C CYS A 7 3.53 -5.78 2.69
N TRP A 8 3.90 -4.82 1.84
CA TRP A 8 5.28 -4.59 1.41
C TRP A 8 6.09 -3.77 2.41
N VAL A 9 5.41 -2.99 3.26
CA VAL A 9 6.01 -2.26 4.37
C VAL A 9 6.62 -3.27 5.36
N LYS A 10 7.90 -3.06 5.68
CA LYS A 10 8.70 -3.80 6.66
C LYS A 10 7.97 -3.82 7.99
N ASP A 11 8.01 -4.96 8.67
CA ASP A 11 7.41 -5.19 9.99
C ASP A 11 5.88 -4.96 10.06
N CYS A 12 5.20 -4.74 8.92
CA CYS A 12 3.76 -4.67 8.88
C CYS A 12 3.13 -6.05 9.06
N ALA A 13 2.52 -6.27 10.22
CA ALA A 13 1.85 -7.52 10.57
C ALA A 13 0.42 -7.63 10.00
N ASN A 14 -0.09 -6.59 9.33
CA ASN A 14 -1.47 -6.60 8.84
C ASN A 14 -1.66 -7.60 7.69
N LYS A 15 -2.60 -8.53 7.89
CA LYS A 15 -2.97 -9.61 6.96
C LYS A 15 -4.42 -9.51 6.49
N GLN A 16 -5.14 -8.48 6.95
CA GLN A 16 -6.57 -8.32 6.74
C GLN A 16 -6.88 -6.98 6.08
N GLY A 17 -8.14 -6.82 5.65
CA GLY A 17 -8.61 -5.59 5.03
C GLY A 17 -8.17 -5.44 3.58
N SER A 18 -8.14 -4.19 3.14
CA SER A 18 -7.80 -3.85 1.75
C SER A 18 -6.30 -3.74 1.55
N PHE A 19 -5.89 -4.13 0.35
CA PHE A 19 -4.51 -4.06 -0.11
C PHE A 19 -4.50 -3.39 -1.47
N PHE A 20 -3.63 -2.41 -1.63
CA PHE A 20 -3.56 -1.56 -2.79
C PHE A 20 -2.23 -1.77 -3.50
N GLU A 21 -2.30 -1.89 -4.83
CA GLU A 21 -1.13 -1.96 -5.69
C GLU A 21 -0.49 -0.58 -5.83
N ILE A 22 0.82 -0.57 -6.10
CA ILE A 22 1.51 0.66 -6.46
C ILE A 22 0.85 1.25 -7.72
N PRO A 23 0.58 2.56 -7.76
CA PRO A 23 -0.02 3.21 -8.91
C PRO A 23 0.74 2.93 -10.22
N CYS A 24 0.00 2.78 -11.33
CA CYS A 24 0.60 2.71 -12.67
C CYS A 24 1.08 4.09 -13.17
N ASP A 25 0.49 5.17 -12.65
CA ASP A 25 0.92 6.53 -12.98
C ASP A 25 2.39 6.76 -12.54
N PRO A 26 3.30 7.13 -13.46
CA PRO A 26 4.73 7.21 -13.15
C PRO A 26 5.08 8.20 -12.03
N LYS A 27 4.41 9.36 -12.00
CA LYS A 27 4.68 10.40 -10.99
C LYS A 27 4.27 9.92 -9.59
N ARG A 28 3.06 9.37 -9.48
CA ARG A 28 2.57 8.82 -8.20
C ARG A 28 3.32 7.57 -7.77
N ARG A 29 3.70 6.71 -8.74
CA ARG A 29 4.55 5.55 -8.49
C ARG A 29 5.85 5.99 -7.83
N GLN A 30 6.53 7.00 -8.38
CA GLN A 30 7.77 7.50 -7.81
C GLN A 30 7.56 8.03 -6.38
N ILE A 31 6.52 8.83 -6.15
CA ILE A 31 6.21 9.35 -4.80
C ILE A 31 5.99 8.20 -3.80
N TRP A 32 5.23 7.17 -4.18
CA TRP A 32 5.03 6.00 -3.32
C TRP A 32 6.35 5.27 -3.05
N LEU A 33 7.17 5.06 -4.09
CA LEU A 33 8.47 4.40 -3.93
C LEU A 33 9.41 5.22 -3.04
N ASP A 34 9.45 6.53 -3.18
CA ASP A 34 10.29 7.41 -2.35
C ASP A 34 9.87 7.37 -0.87
N ILE A 35 8.56 7.38 -0.61
CA ILE A 35 8.02 7.23 0.75
C ILE A 35 8.36 5.84 1.29
N LEU A 36 8.09 4.78 0.52
CA LEU A 36 8.23 3.40 0.96
C LEU A 36 9.69 2.91 1.01
N ALA A 37 10.62 3.50 0.26
CA ALA A 37 12.01 3.07 0.19
C ALA A 37 12.70 3.03 1.57
N ARG A 38 12.26 3.87 2.51
CA ARG A 38 12.77 3.89 3.88
C ARG A 38 12.19 2.80 4.79
N PHE A 39 11.12 2.15 4.34
CA PHE A 39 10.31 1.23 5.12
C PHE A 39 10.05 -0.08 4.40
N VAL A 40 10.72 -0.36 3.29
CA VAL A 40 10.64 -1.64 2.59
C VAL A 40 11.86 -2.47 2.96
N ASP A 41 11.63 -3.76 3.20
CA ASP A 41 12.71 -4.72 3.32
C ASP A 41 13.39 -4.87 1.94
N PRO A 42 14.72 -4.62 1.81
CA PRO A 42 15.42 -4.80 0.54
C PRO A 42 15.24 -6.20 -0.06
N SER A 43 15.05 -7.23 0.79
CA SER A 43 14.75 -8.60 0.35
C SER A 43 13.35 -8.77 -0.25
N LYS A 44 12.49 -7.76 -0.22
CA LYS A 44 11.16 -7.75 -0.86
C LYS A 44 11.11 -6.83 -2.07
N MET A 45 12.23 -6.20 -2.44
CA MET A 45 12.29 -5.21 -3.51
C MET A 45 12.06 -5.83 -4.90
N TYR A 46 12.29 -7.15 -5.05
CA TYR A 46 12.06 -7.91 -6.28
C TYR A 46 10.62 -8.41 -6.48
N LEU A 47 9.68 -8.07 -5.59
CA LEU A 47 8.30 -8.50 -5.74
C LEU A 47 7.68 -7.87 -6.99
N VAL A 48 7.13 -8.72 -7.88
CA VAL A 48 6.55 -8.32 -9.17
C VAL A 48 5.35 -7.38 -8.99
N GLN A 49 4.62 -7.50 -7.87
CA GLN A 49 3.44 -6.68 -7.55
C GLN A 49 3.38 -6.42 -6.03
N PRO A 50 4.14 -5.44 -5.52
CA PRO A 50 4.09 -5.11 -4.11
C PRO A 50 2.74 -4.47 -3.75
N LEU A 51 2.22 -4.86 -2.60
CA LEU A 51 0.94 -4.40 -2.07
C LEU A 51 1.15 -3.63 -0.77
N VAL A 52 0.41 -2.54 -0.58
CA VAL A 52 0.38 -1.78 0.67
C VAL A 52 -1.01 -1.90 1.28
N CYS A 53 -1.10 -2.26 2.56
CA CYS A 53 -2.39 -2.42 3.23
C CYS A 53 -3.02 -1.06 3.59
N GLU A 54 -4.33 -1.06 3.83
CA GLU A 54 -5.10 0.17 4.08
C GLU A 54 -4.68 0.96 5.33
N ASN A 55 -4.05 0.31 6.32
CA ASN A 55 -3.55 0.98 7.52
C ASN A 55 -2.44 2.01 7.25
N HIS A 56 -1.81 1.96 6.07
CA HIS A 56 -0.80 2.92 5.66
C HIS A 56 -1.39 4.09 4.87
N PHE A 57 -2.71 4.25 4.81
CA PHE A 57 -3.37 5.39 4.20
C PHE A 57 -4.25 6.08 5.22
N ARG A 58 -4.57 7.34 4.98
CA ARG A 58 -5.58 8.01 5.78
C ARG A 58 -6.96 7.44 5.44
N ASN A 59 -7.85 7.37 6.42
CA ASN A 59 -9.21 6.88 6.19
C ASN A 59 -9.95 7.73 5.13
N GLU A 60 -9.67 9.03 5.07
CA GLU A 60 -10.22 9.95 4.05
C GLU A 60 -9.77 9.63 2.62
N ASP A 61 -8.63 8.95 2.46
CA ASP A 61 -8.10 8.53 1.16
C ASP A 61 -8.70 7.20 0.69
N ILE A 62 -9.43 6.48 1.54
CA ILE A 62 -10.04 5.18 1.22
C ILE A 62 -11.50 5.40 0.83
N LEU A 63 -11.76 5.30 -0.47
CA LEU A 63 -13.07 5.51 -1.07
C LEU A 63 -13.76 4.17 -1.37
N LYS A 64 -15.09 4.19 -1.45
CA LYS A 64 -15.88 3.06 -1.97
C LYS A 64 -16.09 3.22 -3.47
N SER A 65 -15.66 2.23 -4.26
CA SER A 65 -16.00 2.15 -5.67
C SER A 65 -17.48 1.81 -5.87
N ARG A 66 -17.99 1.97 -7.10
CA ARG A 66 -19.35 1.55 -7.48
C ARG A 66 -19.66 0.07 -7.19
N SER A 67 -18.61 -0.76 -7.13
CA SER A 67 -18.71 -2.19 -6.82
C SER A 67 -18.69 -2.50 -5.31
N GLY A 68 -18.62 -1.49 -4.44
CA GLY A 68 -18.47 -1.64 -3.00
C GLY A 68 -17.05 -1.96 -2.52
N LYS A 69 -16.11 -2.22 -3.44
CA LYS A 69 -14.68 -2.43 -3.12
C LYS A 69 -14.01 -1.11 -2.71
N ASN A 70 -13.14 -1.17 -1.71
CA ASN A 70 -12.27 -0.06 -1.34
C ASN A 70 -11.29 0.24 -2.47
N VAL A 71 -11.13 1.52 -2.79
CA VAL A 71 -10.17 2.06 -3.74
C VAL A 71 -9.52 3.30 -3.14
N LEU A 72 -8.31 3.63 -3.58
CA LEU A 72 -7.64 4.84 -3.11
C LEU A 72 -8.06 6.06 -3.91
N SER A 73 -8.13 7.20 -3.23
CA SER A 73 -8.21 8.51 -3.87
C SER A 73 -7.07 8.71 -4.88
N ARG A 74 -7.32 9.55 -5.88
CA ARG A 74 -6.32 9.92 -6.92
C ARG A 74 -5.14 10.70 -6.38
N THR A 75 -5.20 11.17 -5.14
CA THR A 75 -4.11 11.89 -4.46
C THR A 75 -3.53 11.11 -3.29
N ALA A 76 -4.13 9.98 -2.94
CA ALA A 76 -3.69 9.15 -1.82
C ALA A 76 -2.21 8.77 -1.94
N VAL A 77 -1.49 8.94 -0.84
CA VAL A 77 -0.12 8.48 -0.67
C VAL A 77 -0.04 7.70 0.64
N PRO A 78 0.90 6.76 0.79
CA PRO A 78 1.07 6.09 2.05
C PRO A 78 1.40 7.11 3.14
N HIS A 79 0.51 7.27 4.11
CA HIS A 79 0.75 7.98 5.35
C HIS A 79 1.29 6.97 6.35
N LEU A 80 2.61 6.79 6.32
CA LEU A 80 3.30 5.87 7.20
C LEU A 80 3.34 6.47 8.61
N TYR A 81 2.21 6.39 9.32
CA TYR A 81 2.20 6.59 10.76
C TYR A 81 3.10 5.49 11.35
N LEU A 82 4.30 5.88 11.77
CA LEU A 82 5.13 5.07 12.66
C LEU A 82 4.27 4.84 13.91
N VAL A 83 3.67 3.66 14.03
CA VAL A 83 3.29 3.17 15.35
C VAL A 83 4.62 2.80 16.00
N ILE A 84 5.18 3.78 16.72
CA ILE A 84 6.35 3.61 17.59
C ILE A 84 5.92 2.81 18.81
#